data_AF-E8JMT5-F1
#
_entry.id   AF-E8JMT5-F1
#
_cell.length_a   1.000
_cell.length_b   1.000
_cell.length_c   1.000
_cell.angle_alpha   90.00
_cell.angle_beta   90.00
_cell.angle_gamma   90.00
#
_symmetry.space_group_name_H-M   'P 1'
#
loop_
_entity.id
_entity.type
_entity.pdbx_description
1 polymer ?
#
loop_
_entity_poly.entity_id
_entity_poly.type
_entity_poly.pdbx_seq_one_letter_code
_entity_poly.pdbx_strand_id
1 'polypeptide(L)'
;MLFALLAGIATYLMYANNILAFRHLNIIYTVLLVAVFLISLVLIIRKKGKIVVTILLVIFSIVTAISLFAFKSLVDVANDMNQSASYSEIEMSVVVPADSSISAVTELSSVQAPTNADGSNIDALISQIKSDKGVDLATETVDSYQAAYENLINGSSQAMVLNSAYSSLLELSYDDYES
;
A
#
# COMPACT_ATOMS: atom_id res chain seq x y z
N MET A 1 16.77 2.32 41.09
CA MET A 1 16.40 3.74 40.92
C MET A 1 16.33 4.09 39.43
N LEU A 2 17.46 4.12 38.69
CA LEU A 2 17.46 4.48 37.25
C LEU A 2 16.56 3.57 36.38
N PHE A 3 16.62 2.25 36.57
CA PHE A 3 15.77 1.30 35.83
C PHE A 3 14.27 1.49 36.06
N ALA A 4 13.86 1.80 37.30
CA ALA A 4 12.46 2.05 37.61
C ALA A 4 11.94 3.34 36.95
N LEU A 5 12.80 4.36 36.86
CA LEU A 5 12.50 5.60 36.16
C LEU A 5 12.36 5.37 34.64
N LEU A 6 13.30 4.64 34.03
CA LEU A 6 13.23 4.27 32.61
C LEU A 6 12.03 3.38 32.28
N ALA A 7 11.72 2.41 33.14
CA ALA A 7 10.55 1.54 33.00
C ALA A 7 9.23 2.34 33.06
N GLY A 8 9.14 3.30 33.99
CA GLY A 8 7.98 4.19 34.09
C GLY A 8 7.80 5.06 32.85
N ILE A 9 8.89 5.70 32.38
CA ILE A 9 8.87 6.55 31.18
C ILE A 9 8.53 5.72 29.93
N ALA A 10 9.10 4.53 29.78
CA ALA A 10 8.82 3.65 28.64
C ALA A 10 7.35 3.17 28.63
N THR A 11 6.81 2.80 29.79
CA THR A 11 5.40 2.40 29.91
C THR A 11 4.46 3.56 29.59
N TYR A 12 4.80 4.78 30.03
CA TYR A 12 4.03 5.98 29.75
C TYR A 12 4.04 6.35 28.26
N LEU A 13 5.21 6.36 27.61
CA LEU A 13 5.29 6.64 26.16
C LEU A 13 4.54 5.61 25.32
N MET A 14 4.56 4.33 25.72
CA MET A 14 3.83 3.25 25.05
C MET A 14 2.31 3.48 25.08
N TYR A 15 1.75 3.83 26.24
CA TYR A 15 0.32 4.08 26.39
C TYR A 15 -0.10 5.40 25.76
N ALA A 16 0.73 6.45 25.85
CA ALA A 16 0.39 7.78 25.35
C ALA A 16 0.40 7.87 23.81
N ASN A 17 1.30 7.16 23.13
CA ASN A 17 1.43 7.25 21.67
C ASN A 17 0.65 6.16 20.92
N ASN A 18 -0.11 5.29 21.61
CA ASN A 18 -0.91 4.23 20.98
C ASN A 18 -0.13 3.39 19.94
N ILE A 19 1.20 3.25 20.09
CA ILE A 19 2.09 2.73 19.05
C ILE A 19 1.85 1.24 18.78
N LEU A 20 1.14 0.52 19.66
CA LEU A 20 0.83 -0.89 19.50
C LEU A 20 -0.68 -1.13 19.47
N ALA A 21 -1.28 -1.04 18.27
CA ALA A 21 -2.63 -1.52 17.96
C ALA A 21 -2.79 -3.07 18.05
N PHE A 22 -1.81 -3.79 18.62
CA PHE A 22 -1.87 -5.24 18.83
C PHE A 22 -2.17 -5.55 20.29
N ARG A 23 -3.47 -5.68 20.60
CA ARG A 23 -4.04 -5.92 21.94
C ARG A 23 -3.30 -6.97 22.79
N HIS A 24 -2.73 -8.01 22.18
CA HIS A 24 -2.08 -9.11 22.90
C HIS A 24 -0.58 -8.88 23.18
N LEU A 25 0.13 -8.14 22.31
CA LEU A 25 1.57 -7.88 22.46
C LEU A 25 1.86 -6.94 23.65
N ASN A 26 0.98 -5.97 23.90
CA ASN A 26 1.12 -5.04 25.03
C ASN A 26 1.11 -5.78 26.38
N ILE A 27 0.22 -6.76 26.55
CA ILE A 27 0.11 -7.56 27.78
C ILE A 27 1.37 -8.40 27.97
N ILE A 28 1.87 -9.05 26.92
CA ILE A 28 3.09 -9.85 26.97
C ILE A 28 4.30 -9.00 27.37
N TYR A 29 4.46 -7.83 26.75
CA TYR A 29 5.55 -6.92 27.08
C TYR A 29 5.48 -6.38 28.52
N THR A 30 4.27 -6.04 28.98
CA THR A 30 4.07 -5.56 30.36
C THR A 30 4.37 -6.65 31.38
N VAL A 31 3.90 -7.89 31.15
CA VAL A 31 4.18 -9.04 32.03
C VAL A 31 5.67 -9.35 32.07
N LEU A 32 6.35 -9.29 30.92
CA LEU A 32 7.79 -9.48 30.80
C LEU A 32 8.55 -8.44 31.65
N LEU A 33 8.16 -7.17 31.55
CA LEU A 33 8.81 -6.06 32.27
C LEU A 33 8.62 -6.18 33.79
N VAL A 34 7.41 -6.54 34.23
CA VAL A 34 7.10 -6.82 35.65
C VAL A 34 7.87 -8.04 36.15
N ALA A 35 8.01 -9.10 35.35
CA ALA A 35 8.78 -10.28 35.72
C ALA A 35 10.26 -9.95 35.92
N VAL A 36 10.87 -9.17 35.01
CA VAL A 36 12.26 -8.72 35.14
C VAL A 36 12.42 -7.82 36.37
N PHE A 37 11.46 -6.95 36.66
CA PHE A 37 11.47 -6.11 37.85
C PHE A 37 11.40 -6.94 39.14
N LEU A 38 10.53 -7.93 39.21
CA LEU A 38 10.41 -8.82 40.38
C LEU A 38 11.66 -9.69 40.56
N ILE A 39 12.21 -10.24 39.48
CA ILE A 39 13.44 -11.03 39.51
C ILE A 39 14.60 -10.17 40.02
N SER A 40 14.74 -8.94 39.52
CA SER A 40 15.79 -8.03 39.97
C SER A 40 15.60 -7.58 41.42
N LEU A 41 14.37 -7.33 41.87
CA LEU A 41 14.07 -7.03 43.28
C LEU A 41 14.45 -8.20 44.19
N VAL A 42 14.08 -9.43 43.81
CA VAL A 42 14.40 -10.66 44.56
C VAL A 42 15.91 -10.91 44.60
N LEU A 43 16.64 -10.72 43.50
CA LEU A 43 18.10 -10.87 43.48
C LEU A 43 18.82 -9.79 44.32
N ILE A 44 18.33 -8.55 44.31
CA ILE A 44 18.86 -7.46 45.15
C ILE A 44 18.66 -7.78 46.63
N ILE A 45 17.46 -8.25 47.02
CA ILE A 45 17.16 -8.64 48.41
C ILE A 45 18.00 -9.85 48.83
N ARG A 46 18.23 -10.83 47.94
CA ARG A 46 19.07 -12.00 48.23
C ARG A 46 20.57 -11.72 48.28
N LYS A 47 21.04 -10.47 48.05
CA LYS A 47 22.45 -10.04 48.04
C LYS A 47 23.40 -10.92 47.20
N LYS A 48 22.89 -11.75 46.28
CA LYS A 48 23.69 -12.61 45.42
C LYS A 48 23.64 -12.12 43.99
N GLY A 49 24.82 -11.81 43.45
CA GLY A 49 25.02 -11.71 42.00
C GLY A 49 24.72 -10.35 41.39
N LYS A 50 25.28 -9.25 41.94
CA LYS A 50 25.30 -7.94 41.23
C LYS A 50 25.80 -8.08 39.78
N ILE A 51 26.83 -8.89 39.56
CA ILE A 51 27.38 -9.17 38.23
C ILE A 51 26.38 -9.96 37.35
N VAL A 52 25.67 -10.93 37.92
CA VAL A 52 24.66 -11.72 37.20
C VAL A 52 23.49 -10.85 36.77
N VAL A 53 23.04 -9.94 37.63
CA VAL A 53 21.99 -8.96 37.32
C VAL A 53 22.43 -8.01 36.20
N THR A 54 23.66 -7.52 36.24
CA THR A 54 24.20 -6.63 35.19
C THR A 54 24.32 -7.36 33.85
N ILE A 55 24.85 -8.60 33.83
CA ILE A 55 24.97 -9.40 32.60
C ILE A 55 23.57 -9.69 32.02
N LEU A 56 22.60 -10.04 32.87
CA LEU A 56 21.23 -10.28 32.44
C LEU A 56 20.60 -9.02 31.80
N LEU A 57 20.79 -7.85 32.40
CA LEU A 57 20.30 -6.56 31.88
C LEU A 57 20.91 -6.21 30.52
N VAL A 58 22.21 -6.44 30.34
CA VAL A 58 22.91 -6.19 29.07
C VAL A 58 22.36 -7.11 27.98
N ILE A 59 22.20 -8.40 28.26
CA ILE A 59 21.62 -9.36 27.30
C ILE A 59 20.21 -8.92 26.90
N PHE A 60 19.39 -8.51 27.86
CA PHE A 60 18.01 -8.09 27.60
C PHE A 60 17.94 -6.82 26.75
N SER A 61 18.87 -5.88 26.95
CA SER A 61 18.97 -4.68 26.13
C SER A 61 19.31 -5.02 24.67
N ILE A 62 20.21 -5.98 24.45
CA ILE A 62 20.58 -6.43 23.10
C ILE A 62 19.38 -7.09 22.41
N VAL A 63 18.69 -7.99 23.11
CA VAL A 63 17.47 -8.65 22.58
C VAL A 63 16.42 -7.61 22.20
N THR A 64 16.20 -6.60 23.05
CA THR A 64 15.23 -5.52 22.78
C THR A 64 15.62 -4.72 21.53
N ALA A 65 16.91 -4.40 21.35
CA ALA A 65 17.39 -3.70 20.16
C ALA A 65 17.19 -4.52 18.87
N ILE A 66 17.47 -5.83 18.92
CA ILE A 66 17.24 -6.75 17.79
C ILE A 66 15.74 -6.83 17.47
N SER A 67 14.88 -6.95 18.48
CA SER A 67 13.43 -6.95 18.28
C SER A 67 12.93 -5.67 17.61
N LEU A 68 13.45 -4.51 18.01
CA LEU A 68 13.08 -3.21 17.44
C LEU A 68 13.49 -3.10 15.97
N PHE A 69 14.67 -3.63 15.61
CA PHE A 69 15.12 -3.71 14.22
C PHE A 69 14.26 -4.67 13.40
N ALA A 70 13.88 -5.83 13.98
CA ALA A 70 12.98 -6.78 13.33
C ALA A 70 11.57 -6.20 13.13
N PHE A 71 11.02 -5.48 14.12
CA PHE A 71 9.76 -4.77 13.96
C PHE A 71 9.84 -3.68 12.89
N LYS A 72 10.95 -2.93 12.83
CA LYS A 72 11.18 -1.95 11.77
C LYS A 72 11.22 -2.62 10.40
N SER A 73 11.97 -3.71 10.23
CA SER A 73 12.00 -4.44 8.96
C SER A 73 10.65 -5.03 8.59
N LEU A 74 9.85 -5.51 9.56
CA LEU A 74 8.49 -5.97 9.30
C LEU A 74 7.55 -4.83 8.92
N VAL A 75 7.70 -3.65 9.53
CA VAL A 75 6.92 -2.45 9.19
C VAL A 75 7.33 -1.91 7.83
N ASP A 76 8.63 -1.84 7.54
CA ASP A 76 9.15 -1.39 6.25
C ASP A 76 8.72 -2.38 5.13
N VAL A 77 8.83 -3.69 5.36
CA VAL A 77 8.32 -4.71 4.42
C VAL A 77 6.80 -4.67 4.31
N ALA A 78 6.07 -4.45 5.41
CA ALA A 78 4.61 -4.31 5.36
C ALA A 78 4.20 -3.01 4.66
N ASN A 79 4.99 -1.95 4.76
CA ASN A 79 4.77 -0.68 4.10
C ASN A 79 5.10 -0.77 2.61
N ASP A 80 6.20 -1.43 2.24
CA ASP A 80 6.56 -1.76 0.85
C ASP A 80 5.53 -2.73 0.25
N MET A 81 5.04 -3.70 1.05
CA MET A 81 3.91 -4.54 0.68
C MET A 81 2.61 -3.77 0.60
N ASN A 82 2.37 -2.73 1.41
CA ASN A 82 1.16 -1.91 1.35
C ASN A 82 1.22 -0.89 0.20
N GLN A 83 2.43 -0.52 -0.22
CA GLN A 83 2.68 0.28 -1.41
C GLN A 83 2.61 -0.58 -2.68
N SER A 84 3.05 -1.85 -2.61
CA SER A 84 2.89 -2.87 -3.68
C SER A 84 1.50 -3.52 -3.69
N ALA A 85 0.79 -3.49 -2.56
CA ALA A 85 -0.63 -3.76 -2.39
C ALA A 85 -1.40 -2.45 -2.26
N SER A 86 -0.93 -1.42 -3.01
CA SER A 86 -1.90 -0.59 -3.71
C SER A 86 -2.91 -1.57 -4.27
N TYR A 87 -4.12 -1.51 -3.73
CA TYR A 87 -5.27 -2.12 -4.33
C TYR A 87 -5.33 -1.45 -5.71
N SER A 88 -4.64 -2.05 -6.68
CA SER A 88 -4.75 -1.72 -8.07
C SER A 88 -6.14 -2.22 -8.41
N GLU A 89 -7.15 -1.43 -8.03
CA GLU A 89 -8.40 -1.43 -8.73
C GLU A 89 -7.99 -1.20 -10.18
N ILE A 90 -8.04 -2.29 -10.94
CA ILE A 90 -7.87 -2.25 -12.38
C ILE A 90 -9.09 -1.48 -12.86
N GLU A 91 -8.89 -0.19 -13.08
CA GLU A 91 -9.92 0.73 -13.50
C GLU A 91 -9.94 0.72 -15.02
N MET A 92 -11.13 0.51 -15.54
CA MET A 92 -11.41 0.58 -16.97
C MET A 92 -12.07 1.94 -17.23
N SER A 93 -11.44 2.77 -18.06
CA SER A 93 -11.91 4.12 -18.36
C SER A 93 -11.96 4.38 -19.86
N VAL A 94 -12.75 5.38 -20.26
CA VAL A 94 -12.73 5.93 -21.62
C VAL A 94 -11.98 7.25 -21.56
N VAL A 95 -10.90 7.37 -22.32
CA VAL A 95 -10.02 8.54 -22.33
C VAL A 95 -10.02 9.22 -23.69
N VAL A 96 -9.80 10.54 -23.66
CA VAL A 96 -9.73 11.43 -24.83
C VAL A 96 -8.47 12.30 -24.71
N PRO A 97 -7.94 12.87 -25.81
CA PRO A 97 -6.84 13.84 -25.73
C PRO A 97 -7.18 15.02 -24.81
N ALA A 98 -6.17 15.59 -24.14
CA ALA A 98 -6.36 16.71 -23.21
C ALA A 98 -6.94 17.97 -23.89
N ASP A 99 -6.70 18.16 -25.18
CA ASP A 99 -7.21 19.25 -26.00
C ASP A 99 -8.58 18.96 -26.65
N SER A 100 -9.18 17.81 -26.37
CA SER A 100 -10.49 17.41 -26.90
C SER A 100 -11.62 18.23 -26.30
N SER A 101 -12.62 18.57 -27.12
CA SER A 101 -13.85 19.23 -26.66
C SER A 101 -14.86 18.27 -26.02
N ILE A 102 -14.60 16.96 -26.05
CA ILE A 102 -15.50 15.92 -25.54
C ILE A 102 -15.44 15.89 -24.02
N SER A 103 -16.57 16.14 -23.37
CA SER A 103 -16.66 16.17 -21.89
C SER A 103 -17.42 14.97 -21.31
N ALA A 104 -18.16 14.23 -22.13
CA ALA A 104 -18.91 13.06 -21.70
C ALA A 104 -18.92 11.93 -22.73
N VAL A 105 -18.98 10.69 -22.25
CA VAL A 105 -19.09 9.48 -23.09
C VAL A 105 -20.35 9.47 -23.97
N THR A 106 -21.37 10.24 -23.62
CA THR A 106 -22.59 10.43 -24.42
C THR A 106 -22.36 11.19 -25.72
N GLU A 107 -21.23 11.89 -25.84
CA GLU A 107 -20.84 12.61 -27.06
C GLU A 107 -20.06 11.72 -28.04
N LEU A 108 -19.74 10.49 -27.63
CA LEU A 108 -18.99 9.52 -28.42
C LEU A 108 -19.92 8.52 -29.10
N SER A 109 -19.63 8.19 -30.36
CA SER A 109 -20.30 7.11 -31.10
C SER A 109 -19.50 5.80 -31.07
N SER A 110 -18.16 5.90 -31.06
CA SER A 110 -17.27 4.75 -31.01
C SER A 110 -16.04 5.04 -30.15
N VAL A 111 -15.40 3.96 -29.69
CA VAL A 111 -14.12 3.97 -28.98
C VAL A 111 -13.21 2.89 -29.54
N GLN A 112 -11.92 3.17 -29.60
CA GLN A 112 -10.93 2.15 -29.94
C GLN A 112 -10.53 1.35 -28.71
N ALA A 113 -10.51 0.03 -28.83
CA ALA A 113 -10.17 -0.85 -27.73
C ALA A 113 -9.55 -2.17 -28.24
N PRO A 114 -8.56 -2.75 -27.53
CA PRO A 114 -7.98 -4.02 -27.91
C PRO A 114 -8.85 -5.22 -27.48
N THR A 115 -10.03 -5.35 -28.10
CA THR A 115 -11.03 -6.39 -27.75
C THR A 115 -10.51 -7.82 -27.91
N ASN A 116 -9.52 -8.04 -28.77
CA ASN A 116 -8.85 -9.34 -28.91
C ASN A 116 -7.95 -9.70 -27.71
N ALA A 117 -7.38 -8.69 -27.04
CA ALA A 117 -6.48 -8.87 -25.91
C ALA A 117 -7.20 -8.77 -24.56
N ASP A 118 -8.21 -7.88 -24.44
CA ASP A 118 -8.90 -7.58 -23.19
C ASP A 118 -10.44 -7.53 -23.32
N GLY A 119 -11.00 -8.36 -24.19
CA GLY A 119 -12.42 -8.30 -24.55
C GLY A 119 -13.38 -8.41 -23.37
N SER A 120 -13.11 -9.27 -22.38
CA SER A 120 -14.02 -9.44 -21.24
C SER A 120 -14.14 -8.19 -20.37
N ASN A 121 -13.04 -7.47 -20.12
CA ASN A 121 -13.07 -6.23 -19.34
C ASN A 121 -13.68 -5.09 -20.15
N ILE A 122 -13.38 -5.03 -21.45
CA ILE A 122 -13.96 -4.04 -22.37
C ILE A 122 -15.48 -4.22 -22.47
N ASP A 123 -15.97 -5.45 -22.67
CA ASP A 123 -17.40 -5.75 -22.76
C ASP A 123 -18.15 -5.37 -21.48
N ALA A 124 -17.52 -5.59 -20.32
CA ALA A 124 -18.06 -5.18 -19.03
C ALA A 124 -18.19 -3.65 -18.93
N LEU A 125 -17.14 -2.91 -19.31
CA LEU A 125 -17.15 -1.43 -19.34
C LEU A 125 -18.25 -0.91 -20.28
N ILE A 126 -18.32 -1.40 -21.51
CA ILE A 126 -19.31 -0.96 -22.51
C ILE A 126 -20.73 -1.27 -22.05
N SER A 127 -20.95 -2.46 -21.48
CA SER A 127 -22.25 -2.85 -20.90
C SER A 127 -22.65 -1.94 -19.73
N GLN A 128 -21.69 -1.58 -18.88
CA GLN A 128 -21.92 -0.66 -17.77
C GLN A 128 -22.25 0.76 -18.26
N ILE A 129 -21.50 1.29 -19.23
CA ILE A 129 -21.80 2.59 -19.86
C ILE A 129 -23.22 2.60 -20.46
N LYS A 130 -23.61 1.51 -21.14
CA LYS A 130 -24.96 1.38 -21.69
C LYS A 130 -26.03 1.37 -20.62
N SER A 131 -25.81 0.66 -19.51
CA SER A 131 -26.73 0.61 -18.37
C SER A 131 -26.84 1.97 -17.68
N ASP A 132 -25.72 2.62 -17.39
CA ASP A 132 -25.65 3.78 -16.51
C ASP A 132 -25.90 5.11 -17.23
N LYS A 133 -25.51 5.19 -18.52
CA LYS A 133 -25.60 6.41 -19.34
C LYS A 133 -26.59 6.29 -20.50
N GLY A 134 -27.07 5.08 -20.81
CA GLY A 134 -28.02 4.85 -21.92
C GLY A 134 -27.41 4.99 -23.31
N VAL A 135 -26.07 4.90 -23.42
CA VAL A 135 -25.33 5.09 -24.68
C VAL A 135 -24.85 3.75 -25.21
N ASP A 136 -25.13 3.46 -26.47
CA ASP A 136 -24.62 2.26 -27.16
C ASP A 136 -23.33 2.62 -27.88
N LEU A 137 -22.20 2.44 -27.18
CA LEU A 137 -20.89 2.84 -27.65
C LEU A 137 -20.28 1.71 -28.50
N ALA A 138 -20.00 1.98 -29.78
CA ALA A 138 -19.39 0.98 -30.65
C ALA A 138 -17.90 0.78 -30.32
N THR A 139 -17.42 -0.45 -30.35
CA THR A 139 -15.99 -0.76 -30.14
C THR A 139 -15.29 -1.01 -31.47
N GLU A 140 -14.27 -0.21 -31.77
CA GLU A 140 -13.36 -0.42 -32.89
C GLU A 140 -12.13 -1.19 -32.39
N THR A 141 -11.97 -2.43 -32.89
CA THR A 141 -10.89 -3.31 -32.45
C THR A 141 -9.53 -2.83 -32.96
N VAL A 142 -8.56 -2.74 -32.05
CA VAL A 142 -7.14 -2.52 -32.37
C VAL A 142 -6.26 -3.63 -31.76
N ASP A 143 -5.00 -3.66 -32.15
CA ASP A 143 -4.08 -4.74 -31.75
C ASP A 143 -3.63 -4.64 -30.28
N SER A 144 -3.56 -3.44 -29.70
CA SER A 144 -3.11 -3.21 -28.32
C SER A 144 -3.55 -1.86 -27.77
N TYR A 145 -3.43 -1.66 -26.45
CA TYR A 145 -3.62 -0.34 -25.83
C TYR A 145 -2.63 0.70 -26.36
N GLN A 146 -1.43 0.28 -26.75
CA GLN A 146 -0.44 1.13 -27.39
C GLN A 146 -0.92 1.63 -28.76
N ALA A 147 -1.46 0.73 -29.59
CA ALA A 147 -2.02 1.12 -30.89
C ALA A 147 -3.23 2.04 -30.74
N ALA A 148 -4.08 1.80 -29.74
CA ALA A 148 -5.19 2.70 -29.40
C ALA A 148 -4.70 4.11 -29.03
N TYR A 149 -3.66 4.18 -28.20
CA TYR A 149 -3.05 5.44 -27.75
C TYR A 149 -2.40 6.20 -28.92
N GLU A 150 -1.63 5.52 -29.77
CA GLU A 150 -1.03 6.12 -30.96
C GLU A 150 -2.08 6.71 -31.91
N ASN A 151 -3.21 6.01 -32.09
CA ASN A 151 -4.35 6.49 -32.88
C ASN A 151 -5.08 7.66 -32.21
N LEU A 152 -5.09 7.72 -30.87
CA LEU A 152 -5.68 8.82 -30.12
C LEU A 152 -4.86 10.10 -30.31
N ILE A 153 -3.54 10.04 -30.10
CA ILE A 153 -2.64 11.20 -30.20
C ILE A 153 -2.44 11.67 -31.64
N ASN A 154 -2.55 10.79 -32.64
CA ASN A 154 -2.44 11.16 -34.04
C ASN A 154 -3.77 11.69 -34.64
N GLY A 155 -4.84 11.71 -33.83
CA GLY A 155 -6.17 12.20 -34.23
C GLY A 155 -6.98 11.23 -35.11
N SER A 156 -6.51 9.99 -35.30
CA SER A 156 -7.26 8.96 -36.05
C SER A 156 -8.40 8.36 -35.22
N SER A 157 -8.35 8.49 -33.89
CA SER A 157 -9.44 8.16 -32.97
C SER A 157 -9.73 9.34 -32.05
N GLN A 158 -11.00 9.51 -31.68
CA GLN A 158 -11.43 10.54 -30.74
C GLN A 158 -11.34 10.08 -29.28
N ALA A 159 -11.40 8.77 -29.06
CA ALA A 159 -11.42 8.17 -27.73
C ALA A 159 -10.88 6.74 -27.76
N MET A 160 -10.33 6.29 -26.65
CA MET A 160 -9.95 4.89 -26.45
C MET A 160 -10.41 4.38 -25.10
N VAL A 161 -10.54 3.06 -25.00
CA VAL A 161 -10.62 2.39 -23.70
C VAL A 161 -9.20 2.26 -23.14
N LEU A 162 -9.03 2.61 -21.86
CA LEU A 162 -7.79 2.46 -21.12
C LEU A 162 -8.03 1.52 -19.94
N ASN A 163 -7.16 0.52 -19.81
CA ASN A 163 -7.05 -0.30 -18.62
C ASN A 163 -5.86 0.23 -17.80
N SER A 164 -6.12 0.64 -16.55
CA SER A 164 -5.09 1.26 -15.69
C SER A 164 -3.84 0.37 -15.49
N ALA A 165 -3.97 -0.96 -15.62
CA ALA A 165 -2.84 -1.89 -15.57
C ALA A 165 -1.82 -1.68 -16.71
N TYR A 166 -2.23 -1.07 -17.81
CA TYR A 166 -1.37 -0.74 -18.95
C TYR A 166 -0.87 0.71 -18.94
N SER A 167 -1.36 1.55 -18.01
CA SER A 167 -1.01 2.97 -17.93
C SER A 167 0.50 3.18 -17.76
N SER A 168 1.14 2.44 -16.83
CA SER A 168 2.58 2.56 -16.59
C SER A 168 3.44 2.11 -17.77
N LEU A 169 2.93 1.21 -18.62
CA LEU A 169 3.64 0.80 -19.85
C LEU A 169 3.59 1.90 -20.91
N LEU A 170 2.47 2.62 -20.99
CA LEU A 170 2.33 3.78 -21.87
C LEU A 170 3.19 4.95 -21.36
N GLU A 171 3.16 5.25 -20.08
CA GLU A 171 4.00 6.28 -19.44
C GLU A 171 5.50 6.02 -19.66
N LEU A 172 5.94 4.76 -19.60
CA LEU A 172 7.34 4.40 -19.88
C LEU A 172 7.71 4.54 -21.37
N SER A 173 6.73 4.39 -22.26
CA SER A 173 6.94 4.36 -23.72
C SER A 173 6.77 5.75 -24.36
N TYR A 174 6.03 6.66 -23.72
CA TYR A 174 5.69 7.98 -24.23
C TYR A 174 5.89 9.04 -23.15
N ASP A 175 6.90 9.90 -23.32
CA ASP A 175 7.26 10.94 -22.36
C ASP A 175 6.13 11.96 -22.09
N ASP A 176 5.20 12.13 -23.04
CA ASP A 176 4.09 13.10 -22.98
C ASP A 176 2.74 12.45 -22.61
N TYR A 177 2.74 11.25 -22.02
CA TYR A 177 1.50 10.49 -21.76
C TYR A 177 0.47 11.20 -20.85
N GLU A 178 0.93 11.95 -19.84
CA GLU A 178 0.06 12.68 -18.88
C GLU A 178 -0.10 14.19 -19.21
N SER A 179 0.46 14.64 -20.35
CA SER A 179 0.52 16.06 -20.73
C SER A 179 -0.74 16.52 -21.46
#